data_AF-A0A350D2T6-F1
#
_entry.id   AF-A0A350D2T6-F1
#
_cell.length_a   1.000
_cell.length_b   1.000
_cell.length_c   1.000
_cell.angle_alpha   90.00
_cell.angle_beta   90.00
_cell.angle_gamma   90.00
#
_symmetry.space_group_name_H-M   'P 1'
#
loop_
_entity.id
_entity.type
_entity.pdbx_description
1 polymer ?
#
loop_
_entity_poly.entity_id
_entity_poly.type
_entity_poly.pdbx_seq_one_letter_code
_entity_poly.pdbx_strand_id
1 'polypeptide(L)'
;MKLVECVPNFSEGRDRQKIEAIVREIENTPEVKLLDVDPGEATNRTVVTFIGSPEGVKQAAFKAIKKAAELIDMRQHRGAHPRLGATDVCPFVPVSEVSMEDCVQLANELAHQVGEELHIPVYLYEEAAKKPERENLANIRQGEYEGLAEKLKDPQWAPDYGQPVFNPSAGATVIGAREFLIAYNINLNTRDRKIAQEIASYLRESGRVKKDKNGQIVYDRQGQPVKIPGKFKAVKAVGWYIDEYQIAQISINLTNYKITPPHVVFDEACLVAQKMGVRVTGSELVGLIPKEALLLAGSYYLEKQGKSPGVPEKELIRLAVRSLGLNDIVPFDPAKKIIEYQFPSSPGLSGLKLSDFLDELSMDSPAPGGGSAAALCGSLSAALSSMVANLTAGKKGHESVAAIMKSTAVRSQKLKEELLTAVDQDSRAFNRVMEALRLPKGTPEQVRDREEAIEKANKEATLVPLSVLEKSVELAALAGEVASHGHKSSVSDAGVAGLTARACGFGAYYNVKINLPGIKDEVFKKKVLNQADKFKKKLEKETAKIDRLMTSCLKTG
;
A
#
# COMPACT_ATOMS: atom_id res chain seq x y z
N MET A 1 8.29 -8.42 -2.59
CA MET A 1 7.44 -9.58 -2.99
C MET A 1 6.14 -8.99 -3.47
N LYS A 2 5.65 -9.43 -4.63
CA LYS A 2 4.35 -9.01 -5.16
C LYS A 2 3.23 -9.47 -4.23
N LEU A 3 2.40 -8.53 -3.76
CA LEU A 3 1.28 -8.81 -2.87
C LEU A 3 -0.03 -8.27 -3.45
N VAL A 4 -1.04 -9.12 -3.43
CA VAL A 4 -2.42 -8.84 -3.84
C VAL A 4 -3.36 -9.23 -2.71
N GLU A 5 -4.29 -8.35 -2.37
CA GLU A 5 -5.42 -8.69 -1.50
C GLU A 5 -6.60 -9.17 -2.34
N CYS A 6 -7.33 -10.16 -1.84
CA CYS A 6 -8.60 -10.57 -2.40
C CYS A 6 -9.68 -10.60 -1.30
N VAL A 7 -10.86 -10.10 -1.65
CA VAL A 7 -11.94 -9.85 -0.68
C VAL A 7 -13.27 -10.48 -1.12
N PRO A 8 -13.35 -11.81 -1.34
CA PRO A 8 -14.57 -12.44 -1.82
C PRO A 8 -15.72 -12.32 -0.82
N ASN A 9 -16.93 -12.31 -1.38
CA ASN A 9 -18.17 -12.17 -0.62
C ASN A 9 -19.05 -13.39 -0.90
N PHE A 10 -19.20 -14.22 0.12
CA PHE A 10 -19.99 -15.44 0.04
C PHE A 10 -21.38 -15.21 0.60
N SER A 11 -22.41 -15.72 -0.08
CA SER A 11 -23.81 -15.65 0.35
C SER A 11 -24.11 -16.71 1.42
N GLU A 12 -23.43 -16.61 2.55
CA GLU A 12 -23.65 -17.40 3.76
C GLU A 12 -23.15 -16.57 4.95
N GLY A 13 -23.95 -16.43 6.00
CA GLY A 13 -23.57 -15.69 7.22
C GLY A 13 -24.07 -16.32 8.51
N ARG A 14 -24.65 -17.54 8.44
CA ARG A 14 -25.31 -18.22 9.56
C ARG A 14 -24.72 -19.59 9.81
N ASP A 15 -24.49 -20.37 8.76
CA ASP A 15 -23.90 -21.70 8.86
C ASP A 15 -22.37 -21.63 8.95
N ARG A 16 -21.87 -21.74 10.18
CA ARG A 16 -20.42 -21.70 10.45
C ARG A 16 -19.66 -22.84 9.79
N GLN A 17 -20.26 -24.02 9.63
CA GLN A 17 -19.55 -25.16 9.03
C GLN A 17 -19.28 -24.91 7.56
N LYS A 18 -20.23 -24.30 6.83
CA LYS A 18 -20.03 -23.90 5.43
C LYS A 18 -18.97 -22.81 5.31
N ILE A 19 -19.03 -21.80 6.17
CA ILE A 19 -18.06 -20.70 6.18
C ILE A 19 -16.65 -21.24 6.41
N GLU A 20 -16.47 -22.06 7.45
CA GLU A 20 -15.18 -22.67 7.76
C GLU A 20 -14.67 -23.57 6.63
N ALA A 21 -15.55 -24.33 5.97
CA ALA A 21 -15.16 -25.17 4.84
C ALA A 21 -14.64 -24.35 3.65
N ILE A 22 -15.27 -23.21 3.34
CA ILE A 22 -14.80 -22.29 2.29
C ILE A 22 -13.47 -21.65 2.69
N VAL A 23 -13.36 -21.19 3.96
CA VAL A 23 -12.15 -20.55 4.48
C VAL A 23 -10.94 -21.49 4.49
N ARG A 24 -11.14 -22.77 4.81
CA ARG A 24 -10.06 -23.78 4.79
C ARG A 24 -9.40 -23.92 3.42
N GLU A 25 -10.14 -23.75 2.32
CA GLU A 25 -9.54 -23.79 0.97
C GLU A 25 -8.55 -22.63 0.75
N ILE A 26 -8.81 -21.49 1.36
CA ILE A 26 -7.95 -20.30 1.34
C ILE A 26 -6.71 -20.56 2.20
N GLU A 27 -6.90 -21.02 3.45
CA GLU A 27 -5.80 -21.30 4.39
C GLU A 27 -4.85 -22.40 3.90
N ASN A 28 -5.38 -23.41 3.20
CA ASN A 28 -4.59 -24.52 2.66
C ASN A 28 -3.87 -24.17 1.35
N THR A 29 -4.02 -22.95 0.82
CA THR A 29 -3.35 -22.54 -0.41
C THR A 29 -1.97 -21.93 -0.08
N PRO A 30 -0.87 -22.44 -0.69
CA PRO A 30 0.46 -21.90 -0.47
C PRO A 30 0.56 -20.40 -0.82
N GLU A 31 1.46 -19.70 -0.13
CA GLU A 31 1.72 -18.26 -0.33
C GLU A 31 0.52 -17.33 -0.08
N VAL A 32 -0.52 -17.83 0.60
CA VAL A 32 -1.71 -17.07 0.99
C VAL A 32 -1.82 -17.02 2.51
N LYS A 33 -2.26 -15.88 3.03
CA LYS A 33 -2.57 -15.66 4.44
C LYS A 33 -3.99 -15.12 4.56
N LEU A 34 -4.83 -15.84 5.30
CA LEU A 34 -6.12 -15.34 5.73
C LEU A 34 -5.92 -14.19 6.74
N LEU A 35 -6.63 -13.08 6.52
CA LEU A 35 -6.53 -11.89 7.36
C LEU A 35 -7.76 -11.71 8.24
N ASP A 36 -8.94 -11.89 7.65
CA ASP A 36 -10.19 -11.61 8.33
C ASP A 36 -11.35 -12.42 7.75
N VAL A 37 -12.31 -12.75 8.59
CA VAL A 37 -13.56 -13.43 8.23
C VAL A 37 -14.67 -12.73 9.00
N ASP A 38 -15.51 -11.99 8.28
CA ASP A 38 -16.58 -11.18 8.85
C ASP A 38 -17.96 -11.71 8.41
N PRO A 39 -18.56 -12.64 9.18
CA PRO A 39 -19.88 -13.17 8.91
C PRO A 39 -20.98 -12.25 9.47
N GLY A 40 -21.90 -11.82 8.61
CA GLY A 40 -23.10 -11.08 9.02
C GLY A 40 -24.35 -11.96 9.01
N GLU A 41 -24.92 -12.22 10.19
CA GLU A 41 -26.10 -13.08 10.35
C GLU A 41 -27.36 -12.51 9.67
N ALA A 42 -27.58 -11.20 9.85
CA ALA A 42 -28.72 -10.47 9.29
C ALA A 42 -28.56 -10.24 7.77
N THR A 43 -27.35 -9.92 7.32
CA THR A 43 -27.03 -9.78 5.89
C THR A 43 -26.99 -11.14 5.18
N ASN A 44 -26.82 -12.24 5.92
CA ASN A 44 -26.58 -13.59 5.45
C ASN A 44 -25.46 -13.64 4.39
N ARG A 45 -24.35 -12.96 4.72
CA ARG A 45 -23.18 -12.79 3.86
C ARG A 45 -21.93 -12.80 4.73
N THR A 46 -20.88 -13.45 4.24
CA THR A 46 -19.55 -13.41 4.84
C THR A 46 -18.59 -12.72 3.89
N VAL A 47 -17.87 -11.72 4.41
CA VAL A 47 -16.73 -11.11 3.74
C VAL A 47 -15.48 -11.82 4.24
N VAL A 48 -14.70 -12.36 3.31
CA VAL A 48 -13.42 -12.98 3.65
C VAL A 48 -12.32 -12.12 3.04
N THR A 49 -11.29 -11.82 3.82
CA THR A 49 -10.13 -11.04 3.38
C THR A 49 -8.89 -11.90 3.49
N PHE A 50 -8.16 -12.05 2.39
CA PHE A 50 -6.87 -12.72 2.38
C PHE A 50 -5.91 -12.03 1.42
N ILE A 51 -4.63 -12.32 1.59
CA ILE A 51 -3.55 -11.68 0.85
C ILE A 51 -2.49 -12.72 0.51
N GLY A 52 -1.74 -12.51 -0.57
CA GLY A 52 -0.67 -13.42 -0.97
C GLY A 52 -0.01 -13.02 -2.28
N SER A 53 0.74 -13.95 -2.88
CA SER A 53 1.26 -13.77 -4.23
C SER A 53 0.13 -13.71 -5.27
N PRO A 54 0.32 -13.04 -6.42
CA PRO A 54 -0.69 -12.98 -7.49
C PRO A 54 -1.30 -14.34 -7.84
N GLU A 55 -0.45 -15.36 -8.02
CA GLU A 55 -0.89 -16.71 -8.39
C GLU A 55 -1.55 -17.43 -7.21
N GLY A 56 -0.97 -17.37 -6.01
CA GLY A 56 -1.54 -18.00 -4.82
C GLY A 56 -2.95 -17.47 -4.51
N VAL A 57 -3.14 -16.15 -4.60
CA VAL A 57 -4.43 -15.50 -4.34
C VAL A 57 -5.47 -15.88 -5.39
N LYS A 58 -5.11 -15.94 -6.68
CA LYS A 58 -6.00 -16.42 -7.75
C LYS A 58 -6.45 -17.87 -7.49
N GLN A 59 -5.51 -18.75 -7.14
CA GLN A 59 -5.82 -20.15 -6.84
C GLN A 59 -6.72 -20.31 -5.61
N ALA A 60 -6.44 -19.57 -4.54
CA ALA A 60 -7.27 -19.57 -3.34
C ALA A 60 -8.70 -19.08 -3.64
N ALA A 61 -8.83 -17.98 -4.41
CA ALA A 61 -10.12 -17.45 -4.84
C ALA A 61 -10.91 -18.48 -5.66
N PHE A 62 -10.28 -19.15 -6.63
CA PHE A 62 -10.93 -20.20 -7.44
C PHE A 62 -11.43 -21.36 -6.56
N LYS A 63 -10.58 -21.91 -5.69
CA LYS A 63 -10.97 -23.01 -4.78
C LYS A 63 -12.11 -22.61 -3.86
N ALA A 64 -12.07 -21.40 -3.31
CA ALA A 64 -13.11 -20.88 -2.43
C ALA A 64 -14.45 -20.69 -3.18
N ILE A 65 -14.42 -20.15 -4.40
CA ILE A 65 -15.62 -20.02 -5.27
C ILE A 65 -16.21 -21.39 -5.57
N LYS A 66 -15.37 -22.36 -5.95
CA LYS A 66 -15.79 -23.75 -6.20
C LYS A 66 -16.45 -24.36 -4.96
N LYS A 67 -15.81 -24.25 -3.80
CA LYS A 67 -16.34 -24.77 -2.53
C LYS A 67 -17.65 -24.09 -2.14
N ALA A 68 -17.77 -22.78 -2.36
CA ALA A 68 -19.00 -22.05 -2.12
C ALA A 68 -20.14 -22.54 -3.03
N ALA A 69 -19.87 -22.78 -4.32
CA ALA A 69 -20.85 -23.33 -5.25
C ALA A 69 -21.30 -24.76 -4.92
N GLU A 70 -20.46 -25.56 -4.24
CA GLU A 70 -20.80 -26.89 -3.75
C GLU A 70 -21.70 -26.85 -2.49
N LEU A 71 -21.50 -25.87 -1.61
CA LEU A 71 -22.10 -25.82 -0.27
C LEU A 71 -23.32 -24.89 -0.15
N ILE A 72 -23.40 -23.87 -1.00
CA ILE A 72 -24.45 -22.84 -0.95
C ILE A 72 -25.44 -23.07 -2.08
N ASP A 73 -26.71 -23.26 -1.73
CA ASP A 73 -27.81 -23.33 -2.68
C ASP A 73 -28.59 -22.01 -2.69
N MET A 74 -28.38 -21.19 -3.73
CA MET A 74 -29.00 -19.88 -3.86
C MET A 74 -30.53 -19.91 -3.96
N ARG A 75 -31.13 -21.05 -4.33
CA ARG A 75 -32.59 -21.22 -4.33
C ARG A 75 -33.18 -21.03 -2.94
N GLN A 76 -32.42 -21.43 -1.91
CA GLN A 76 -32.80 -21.36 -0.50
C GLN A 76 -32.23 -20.13 0.21
N HIS A 77 -31.25 -19.45 -0.39
CA HIS A 77 -30.62 -18.29 0.22
C HIS A 77 -31.54 -17.06 0.25
N ARG A 78 -31.67 -16.45 1.43
CA ARG A 78 -32.29 -15.14 1.64
C ARG A 78 -31.47 -14.35 2.66
N GLY A 79 -31.26 -13.06 2.42
CA GLY A 79 -30.51 -12.16 3.31
C GLY A 79 -30.91 -10.71 3.09
N ALA A 80 -30.63 -9.84 4.06
CA ALA A 80 -30.96 -8.42 3.95
C ALA A 80 -30.03 -7.64 2.97
N HIS A 81 -28.92 -8.26 2.56
CA HIS A 81 -27.96 -7.66 1.64
C HIS A 81 -28.21 -8.14 0.19
N PRO A 82 -28.21 -7.24 -0.81
CA PRO A 82 -28.34 -7.62 -2.22
C PRO A 82 -27.25 -8.60 -2.65
N ARG A 83 -27.62 -9.64 -3.38
CA ARG A 83 -26.69 -10.70 -3.82
C ARG A 83 -27.06 -11.30 -5.16
N LEU A 84 -26.05 -11.72 -5.92
CA LEU A 84 -26.23 -12.29 -7.25
C LEU A 84 -26.00 -13.82 -7.31
N GLY A 85 -25.16 -14.35 -6.43
CA GLY A 85 -24.77 -15.77 -6.44
C GLY A 85 -24.06 -16.21 -5.16
N ALA A 86 -23.78 -17.51 -5.07
CA ALA A 86 -23.13 -18.16 -3.94
C ALA A 86 -21.81 -17.47 -3.57
N THR A 87 -21.04 -17.09 -4.60
CA THR A 87 -20.05 -16.01 -4.50
C THR A 87 -20.58 -14.82 -5.26
N ASP A 88 -20.85 -13.73 -4.56
CA ASP A 88 -21.52 -12.54 -5.09
C ASP A 88 -20.52 -11.60 -5.77
N VAL A 89 -19.40 -11.28 -5.10
CA VAL A 89 -18.29 -10.52 -5.69
C VAL A 89 -16.93 -11.00 -5.19
N CYS A 90 -15.92 -10.99 -6.04
CA CYS A 90 -14.54 -11.40 -5.74
C CYS A 90 -13.54 -10.40 -6.36
N PRO A 91 -13.22 -9.29 -5.66
CA PRO A 91 -12.25 -8.31 -6.13
C PRO A 91 -10.81 -8.68 -5.79
N PHE A 92 -9.90 -8.28 -6.68
CA PHE A 92 -8.45 -8.19 -6.43
C PHE A 92 -8.05 -6.73 -6.19
N VAL A 93 -7.12 -6.52 -5.28
CA VAL A 93 -6.65 -5.19 -4.86
C VAL A 93 -5.12 -5.18 -4.83
N PRO A 94 -4.46 -4.21 -5.51
CA PRO A 94 -3.00 -4.12 -5.49
C PRO A 94 -2.52 -3.65 -4.11
N VAL A 95 -1.53 -4.34 -3.54
CA VAL A 95 -0.95 -4.00 -2.22
C VAL A 95 0.51 -3.58 -2.34
N SER A 96 1.38 -4.44 -2.88
CA SER A 96 2.82 -4.16 -2.94
C SER A 96 3.43 -4.73 -4.22
N GLU A 97 4.22 -3.91 -4.94
CA GLU A 97 4.90 -4.31 -6.18
C GLU A 97 3.97 -4.90 -7.27
N VAL A 98 2.67 -4.56 -7.21
CA VAL A 98 1.63 -5.00 -8.13
C VAL A 98 0.86 -3.79 -8.63
N SER A 99 0.62 -3.72 -9.93
CA SER A 99 -0.16 -2.67 -10.58
C SER A 99 -1.65 -2.99 -10.60
N MET A 100 -2.48 -1.99 -10.93
CA MET A 100 -3.89 -2.26 -11.20
C MET A 100 -4.06 -3.17 -12.42
N GLU A 101 -3.24 -3.00 -13.46
CA GLU A 101 -3.25 -3.83 -14.67
C GLU A 101 -2.99 -5.31 -14.35
N ASP A 102 -2.03 -5.60 -13.47
CA ASP A 102 -1.78 -6.96 -12.99
C ASP A 102 -3.04 -7.55 -12.31
N CYS A 103 -3.74 -6.75 -11.48
CA CYS A 103 -4.98 -7.20 -10.82
C CYS A 103 -6.14 -7.40 -11.80
N VAL A 104 -6.24 -6.55 -12.83
CA VAL A 104 -7.20 -6.71 -13.92
C VAL A 104 -6.92 -7.99 -14.70
N GLN A 105 -5.65 -8.31 -14.93
CA GLN A 105 -5.26 -9.57 -15.56
C GLN A 105 -5.69 -10.77 -14.70
N LEU A 106 -5.41 -10.76 -13.39
CA LEU A 106 -5.86 -11.82 -12.47
C LEU A 106 -7.39 -11.97 -12.46
N ALA A 107 -8.13 -10.86 -12.49
CA ALA A 107 -9.59 -10.87 -12.56
C ALA A 107 -10.10 -11.56 -13.85
N ASN A 108 -9.48 -11.26 -14.99
CA ASN A 108 -9.83 -11.90 -16.27
C ASN A 108 -9.50 -13.40 -16.27
N GLU A 109 -8.32 -13.78 -15.78
CA GLU A 109 -7.91 -15.19 -15.70
C GLU A 109 -8.83 -16.00 -14.79
N LEU A 110 -9.15 -15.48 -13.59
CA LEU A 110 -10.08 -16.13 -12.67
C LEU A 110 -11.49 -16.22 -13.27
N ALA A 111 -11.98 -15.15 -13.89
CA ALA A 111 -13.31 -15.12 -14.50
C ALA A 111 -13.44 -16.14 -15.65
N HIS A 112 -12.42 -16.25 -16.49
CA HIS A 112 -12.35 -17.28 -17.53
C HIS A 112 -12.43 -18.68 -16.91
N GLN A 113 -11.58 -18.96 -15.92
CA GLN A 113 -11.52 -20.27 -15.27
C GLN A 113 -12.84 -20.65 -14.58
N VAL A 114 -13.47 -19.71 -13.85
CA VAL A 114 -14.77 -19.92 -13.20
C VAL A 114 -15.87 -20.17 -14.24
N GLY A 115 -15.89 -19.40 -15.34
CA GLY A 115 -16.85 -19.57 -16.42
C GLY A 115 -16.73 -20.90 -17.14
N GLU A 116 -15.51 -21.36 -17.39
CA GLU A 116 -15.24 -22.63 -18.09
C GLU A 116 -15.42 -23.85 -17.19
N GLU A 117 -14.80 -23.87 -16.01
CA GLU A 117 -14.74 -25.08 -15.17
C GLU A 117 -15.96 -25.25 -14.26
N LEU A 118 -16.56 -24.14 -13.81
CA LEU A 118 -17.70 -24.18 -12.86
C LEU A 118 -19.04 -23.90 -13.55
N HIS A 119 -19.01 -23.50 -14.83
CA HIS A 119 -20.20 -23.13 -15.61
C HIS A 119 -21.08 -22.09 -14.89
N ILE A 120 -20.43 -21.13 -14.23
CA ILE A 120 -21.09 -19.99 -13.58
C ILE A 120 -20.95 -18.78 -14.51
N PRO A 121 -22.04 -18.05 -14.84
CA PRO A 121 -21.93 -16.80 -15.57
C PRO A 121 -21.17 -15.75 -14.75
N VAL A 122 -20.14 -15.13 -15.35
CA VAL A 122 -19.27 -14.16 -14.66
C VAL A 122 -19.33 -12.79 -15.32
N TYR A 123 -19.45 -11.74 -14.49
CA TYR A 123 -19.36 -10.34 -14.92
C TYR A 123 -18.08 -9.71 -14.36
N LEU A 124 -17.40 -8.91 -15.19
CA LEU A 124 -16.29 -8.09 -14.73
C LEU A 124 -16.76 -6.69 -14.31
N TYR A 125 -16.19 -6.14 -13.24
CA TYR A 125 -16.57 -4.85 -12.67
C TYR A 125 -15.38 -3.97 -12.27
N GLU A 126 -15.67 -2.69 -11.94
CA GLU A 126 -14.68 -1.64 -11.64
C GLU A 126 -13.61 -1.56 -12.73
N GLU A 127 -12.32 -1.57 -12.38
CA GLU A 127 -11.20 -1.42 -13.34
C GLU A 127 -11.11 -2.60 -14.33
N ALA A 128 -11.78 -3.71 -14.06
CA ALA A 128 -11.85 -4.85 -14.97
C ALA A 128 -13.08 -4.82 -15.88
N ALA A 129 -14.00 -3.87 -15.70
CA ALA A 129 -15.25 -3.82 -16.45
C ALA A 129 -15.00 -3.67 -17.96
N LYS A 130 -15.62 -4.54 -18.77
CA LYS A 130 -15.56 -4.44 -20.24
C LYS A 130 -16.55 -3.41 -20.82
N LYS A 131 -17.47 -2.91 -19.99
CA LYS A 131 -18.51 -1.95 -20.37
C LYS A 131 -18.68 -0.90 -19.26
N PRO A 132 -18.89 0.39 -19.58
CA PRO A 132 -19.04 1.44 -18.58
C PRO A 132 -20.17 1.18 -17.57
N GLU A 133 -21.27 0.56 -18.01
CA GLU A 133 -22.41 0.28 -17.13
C GLU A 133 -22.09 -0.77 -16.06
N ARG A 134 -21.03 -1.56 -16.25
CA ARG A 134 -20.56 -2.62 -15.35
C ARG A 134 -19.53 -2.15 -14.34
N GLU A 135 -19.00 -0.92 -14.47
CA GLU A 135 -18.07 -0.37 -13.48
C GLU A 135 -18.69 -0.38 -12.08
N ASN A 136 -19.95 0.04 -11.96
CA ASN A 136 -20.67 0.05 -10.70
C ASN A 136 -21.35 -1.30 -10.43
N LEU A 137 -20.89 -1.98 -9.38
CA LEU A 137 -21.45 -3.24 -8.89
C LEU A 137 -22.97 -3.23 -8.69
N ALA A 138 -23.55 -2.09 -8.26
CA ALA A 138 -24.99 -1.98 -8.05
C ALA A 138 -25.80 -2.13 -9.35
N ASN A 139 -25.25 -1.70 -10.49
CA ASN A 139 -25.88 -1.88 -11.80
C ASN A 139 -25.89 -3.36 -12.20
N ILE A 140 -24.78 -4.07 -11.95
CA ILE A 140 -24.70 -5.52 -12.20
C ILE A 140 -25.66 -6.28 -11.27
N ARG A 141 -25.81 -5.84 -10.02
CA ARG A 141 -26.72 -6.45 -9.04
C ARG A 141 -28.19 -6.05 -9.18
N GLN A 142 -28.54 -5.18 -10.13
CA GLN A 142 -29.94 -4.79 -10.29
C GLN A 142 -30.81 -6.01 -10.63
N GLY A 143 -31.85 -6.24 -9.82
CA GLY A 143 -32.70 -7.43 -9.88
C GLY A 143 -32.23 -8.62 -9.05
N GLU A 144 -31.01 -8.56 -8.48
CA GLU A 144 -30.41 -9.59 -7.63
C GLU A 144 -30.43 -10.99 -8.27
N TYR A 145 -30.41 -12.05 -7.47
CA TYR A 145 -30.53 -13.44 -7.92
C TYR A 145 -31.87 -13.70 -8.64
N GLU A 146 -32.98 -13.17 -8.12
CA GLU A 146 -34.33 -13.42 -8.66
C GLU A 146 -34.50 -12.89 -10.10
N GLY A 147 -33.87 -11.77 -10.43
CA GLY A 147 -33.90 -11.18 -11.77
C GLY A 147 -32.88 -11.75 -12.75
N LEU A 148 -31.94 -12.59 -12.28
CA LEU A 148 -30.82 -13.05 -13.09
C LEU A 148 -31.24 -13.89 -14.30
N ALA A 149 -32.26 -14.74 -14.15
CA ALA A 149 -32.75 -15.59 -15.24
C ALA A 149 -33.32 -14.78 -16.41
N GLU A 150 -34.02 -13.68 -16.15
CA GLU A 150 -34.49 -12.77 -17.20
C GLU A 150 -33.35 -11.92 -17.74
N LYS A 151 -32.46 -11.44 -16.87
CA LYS A 151 -31.30 -10.63 -17.23
C LYS A 151 -30.39 -11.35 -18.25
N LEU A 152 -30.15 -12.64 -18.07
CA LEU A 152 -29.30 -13.43 -18.98
C LEU A 152 -29.90 -13.63 -20.39
N LYS A 153 -31.21 -13.40 -20.57
CA LYS A 153 -31.86 -13.43 -21.89
C LYS A 153 -31.58 -12.18 -22.71
N ASP A 154 -31.23 -11.07 -22.05
CA ASP A 154 -30.89 -9.81 -22.72
C ASP A 154 -29.43 -9.87 -23.22
N PRO A 155 -29.18 -9.81 -24.54
CA PRO A 155 -27.83 -9.81 -25.09
C PRO A 155 -26.93 -8.67 -24.56
N GLN A 156 -27.51 -7.54 -24.12
CA GLN A 156 -26.73 -6.45 -23.50
C GLN A 156 -26.10 -6.90 -22.18
N TRP A 157 -26.77 -7.80 -21.48
CA TRP A 157 -26.37 -8.39 -20.20
C TRP A 157 -25.77 -9.79 -20.33
N ALA A 158 -25.36 -10.22 -21.52
CA ALA A 158 -24.54 -11.42 -21.67
C ALA A 158 -23.28 -11.34 -20.76
N PRO A 159 -22.94 -12.41 -20.02
CA PRO A 159 -21.80 -12.39 -19.11
C PRO A 159 -20.48 -12.19 -19.86
N ASP A 160 -19.46 -11.66 -19.19
CA ASP A 160 -18.14 -11.46 -19.78
C ASP A 160 -17.39 -12.78 -20.00
N TYR A 161 -17.68 -13.78 -19.16
CA TYR A 161 -17.19 -15.14 -19.23
C TYR A 161 -18.27 -16.15 -18.80
N GLY A 162 -18.17 -17.38 -19.28
CA GLY A 162 -19.20 -18.40 -19.10
C GLY A 162 -20.37 -18.24 -20.09
N GLN A 163 -21.24 -19.24 -20.13
CA GLN A 163 -22.42 -19.21 -21.01
C GLN A 163 -23.53 -18.34 -20.39
N PRO A 164 -24.37 -17.67 -21.20
CA PRO A 164 -25.54 -16.92 -20.72
C PRO A 164 -26.68 -17.85 -20.27
N VAL A 165 -26.36 -18.84 -19.43
CA VAL A 165 -27.27 -19.86 -18.91
C VAL A 165 -27.39 -19.64 -17.41
N PHE A 166 -28.64 -19.54 -16.93
CA PHE A 166 -28.90 -19.39 -15.52
C PHE A 166 -28.49 -20.65 -14.75
N ASN A 167 -27.61 -20.47 -13.75
CA ASN A 167 -27.21 -21.53 -12.84
C ASN A 167 -28.02 -21.40 -11.54
N PRO A 168 -29.04 -22.24 -11.28
CA PRO A 168 -29.95 -22.02 -10.16
C PRO A 168 -29.29 -22.20 -8.79
N SER A 169 -28.33 -23.12 -8.66
CA SER A 169 -27.64 -23.37 -7.39
C SER A 169 -26.66 -22.27 -7.05
N ALA A 170 -25.88 -21.78 -8.03
CA ALA A 170 -24.79 -20.84 -7.78
C ALA A 170 -25.11 -19.38 -8.13
N GLY A 171 -26.09 -19.11 -8.99
CA GLY A 171 -26.37 -17.76 -9.50
C GLY A 171 -25.32 -17.28 -10.50
N ALA A 172 -24.87 -16.03 -10.37
CA ALA A 172 -23.75 -15.46 -11.11
C ALA A 172 -22.71 -14.86 -10.15
N THR A 173 -21.47 -14.78 -10.60
CA THR A 173 -20.36 -14.20 -9.82
C THR A 173 -19.84 -12.94 -10.48
N VAL A 174 -19.52 -11.92 -9.68
CA VAL A 174 -18.86 -10.71 -10.15
C VAL A 174 -17.38 -10.75 -9.75
N ILE A 175 -16.46 -10.52 -10.67
CA ILE A 175 -15.02 -10.54 -10.41
C ILE A 175 -14.43 -9.23 -10.90
N GLY A 176 -13.45 -8.66 -10.22
CA GLY A 176 -12.84 -7.44 -10.74
C GLY A 176 -11.58 -7.04 -10.02
N ALA A 177 -11.11 -5.86 -10.37
CA ALA A 177 -9.99 -5.21 -9.73
C ALA A 177 -10.41 -3.81 -9.30
N ARG A 178 -9.99 -3.40 -8.11
CA ARG A 178 -10.31 -2.06 -7.59
C ARG A 178 -9.23 -1.58 -6.64
N GLU A 179 -9.24 -0.27 -6.39
CA GLU A 179 -8.42 0.32 -5.34
C GLU A 179 -8.82 -0.17 -3.94
N PHE A 180 -7.88 -0.02 -3.01
CA PHE A 180 -8.06 -0.44 -1.62
C PHE A 180 -9.21 0.33 -0.98
N LEU A 181 -10.14 -0.40 -0.36
CA LEU A 181 -11.29 0.19 0.32
C LEU A 181 -11.01 0.24 1.81
N ILE A 182 -11.00 1.43 2.38
CA ILE A 182 -10.82 1.63 3.82
C ILE A 182 -12.20 1.84 4.46
N ALA A 183 -12.59 0.91 5.34
CA ALA A 183 -13.79 1.04 6.17
C ALA A 183 -13.44 1.82 7.44
N TYR A 184 -13.94 3.05 7.54
CA TYR A 184 -13.54 4.05 8.50
C TYR A 184 -14.77 4.70 9.13
N ASN A 185 -14.94 4.57 10.44
CA ASN A 185 -16.06 5.16 11.16
C ASN A 185 -15.61 6.37 11.96
N ILE A 186 -16.40 7.45 11.97
CA ILE A 186 -16.14 8.64 12.78
C ILE A 186 -17.19 8.72 13.89
N ASN A 187 -16.73 8.84 15.13
CA ASN A 187 -17.55 8.77 16.33
C ASN A 187 -18.05 10.15 16.73
N LEU A 188 -19.32 10.24 17.10
CA LEU A 188 -19.94 11.48 17.56
C LEU A 188 -20.39 11.34 19.03
N ASN A 189 -20.29 12.42 19.78
CA ASN A 189 -20.74 12.49 21.19
C ASN A 189 -22.27 12.53 21.37
N THR A 190 -23.04 11.99 20.43
CA THR A 190 -24.51 12.02 20.42
C THR A 190 -25.08 10.63 20.13
N ARG A 191 -26.33 10.39 20.53
CA ARG A 191 -27.11 9.19 20.15
C ARG A 191 -28.00 9.42 18.93
N ASP A 192 -28.09 10.67 18.45
CA ASP A 192 -28.97 11.00 17.35
C ASP A 192 -28.38 10.60 16.00
N ARG A 193 -28.84 9.45 15.49
CA ARG A 193 -28.52 8.96 14.15
C ARG A 193 -28.81 9.99 13.05
N LYS A 194 -29.81 10.87 13.21
CA LYS A 194 -30.17 11.86 12.18
C LYS A 194 -29.03 12.86 11.96
N ILE A 195 -28.35 13.27 13.04
CA ILE A 195 -27.18 14.14 12.95
C ILE A 195 -26.06 13.44 12.18
N ALA A 196 -25.74 12.19 12.53
CA ALA A 196 -24.75 11.41 11.80
C ALA A 196 -25.10 11.25 10.31
N GLN A 197 -26.37 10.99 10.00
CA GLN A 197 -26.84 10.82 8.63
C GLN A 197 -26.77 12.11 7.82
N GLU A 198 -27.02 13.25 8.44
CA GLU A 198 -26.89 14.55 7.79
C GLU A 198 -25.43 14.84 7.41
N ILE A 199 -24.49 14.58 8.33
CA ILE A 199 -23.06 14.73 8.07
C ILE A 199 -22.62 13.72 6.99
N ALA A 200 -23.02 12.45 7.10
CA ALA A 200 -22.73 11.42 6.10
C ALA A 200 -23.20 11.83 4.69
N SER A 201 -24.40 12.40 4.58
CA SER A 201 -24.97 12.85 3.31
C SER A 201 -24.28 14.08 2.75
N TYR A 202 -23.62 14.90 3.59
CA TYR A 202 -22.77 15.99 3.14
C TYR A 202 -21.41 15.49 2.63
N LEU A 203 -20.81 14.51 3.32
CA LEU A 203 -19.47 14.00 3.00
C LEU A 203 -19.46 13.12 1.75
N ARG A 204 -20.42 12.19 1.63
CA ARG A 204 -20.41 11.15 0.58
C ARG A 204 -20.66 11.70 -0.82
N GLU A 205 -20.06 11.06 -1.82
CA GLU A 205 -20.14 11.49 -3.22
C GLU A 205 -21.57 11.62 -3.74
N SER A 206 -22.43 10.63 -3.44
CA SER A 206 -23.82 10.62 -3.87
C SER A 206 -24.66 11.75 -3.28
N GLY A 207 -24.16 12.40 -2.22
CA GLY A 207 -24.80 13.52 -1.55
C GLY A 207 -26.19 13.20 -0.98
N ARG A 208 -27.11 14.16 -1.16
CA ARG A 208 -28.50 14.12 -0.66
C ARG A 208 -29.52 14.43 -1.76
N VAL A 209 -30.72 13.90 -1.60
CA VAL A 209 -31.87 14.31 -2.44
C VAL A 209 -32.25 15.75 -2.09
N LYS A 210 -32.49 16.58 -3.10
CA LYS A 210 -32.93 17.96 -2.96
C LYS A 210 -34.36 17.96 -2.41
N LYS A 211 -34.55 18.71 -1.33
CA LYS A 211 -35.86 18.97 -0.75
C LYS A 211 -36.23 20.44 -0.93
N ASP A 212 -37.51 20.72 -1.10
CA ASP A 212 -38.04 22.08 -1.13
C ASP A 212 -38.16 22.67 0.29
N LYS A 213 -38.71 23.89 0.40
CA LYS A 213 -38.90 24.59 1.68
C LYS A 213 -39.85 23.85 2.64
N ASN A 214 -40.68 22.94 2.13
CA ASN A 214 -41.63 22.14 2.89
C ASN A 214 -41.12 20.72 3.18
N GLY A 215 -39.88 20.41 2.76
CA GLY A 215 -39.26 19.10 2.97
C GLY A 215 -39.65 18.03 1.93
N GLN A 216 -40.38 18.39 0.87
CA GLN A 216 -40.78 17.47 -0.20
C GLN A 216 -39.66 17.28 -1.21
N ILE A 217 -39.56 16.07 -1.80
CA ILE A 217 -38.54 15.75 -2.80
C ILE A 217 -38.80 16.56 -4.07
N VAL A 218 -37.76 17.22 -4.56
CA VAL A 218 -37.78 17.90 -5.86
C VAL A 218 -37.46 16.88 -6.94
N TYR A 219 -38.35 16.73 -7.92
CA TYR A 219 -38.17 15.87 -9.10
C TYR A 219 -37.79 16.72 -10.32
N ASP A 220 -36.99 16.14 -11.22
CA ASP A 220 -36.67 16.75 -12.51
C ASP A 220 -37.78 16.53 -13.55
N ARG A 221 -37.55 16.99 -14.79
CA ARG A 221 -38.53 16.89 -15.89
C ARG A 221 -38.78 15.44 -16.33
N GLN A 222 -37.93 14.51 -15.93
CA GLN A 222 -38.00 13.08 -16.23
C GLN A 222 -38.59 12.27 -15.06
N GLY A 223 -39.05 12.95 -14.00
CA GLY A 223 -39.61 12.31 -12.82
C GLY A 223 -38.57 11.68 -11.90
N GLN A 224 -37.28 11.99 -12.05
CA GLN A 224 -36.22 11.50 -11.18
C GLN A 224 -35.93 12.48 -10.04
N PRO A 225 -35.64 12.01 -8.80
CA PRO A 225 -35.28 12.89 -7.70
C PRO A 225 -34.00 13.69 -8.01
N VAL A 226 -34.07 15.01 -7.91
CA VAL A 226 -32.92 15.89 -8.05
C VAL A 226 -31.94 15.63 -6.91
N LYS A 227 -30.68 15.33 -7.22
CA LYS A 227 -29.62 15.10 -6.22
C LYS A 227 -28.69 16.31 -6.12
N ILE A 228 -28.32 16.65 -4.89
CA ILE A 228 -27.24 17.57 -4.58
C ILE A 228 -26.02 16.70 -4.24
N PRO A 229 -24.94 16.74 -5.02
CA PRO A 229 -23.74 15.94 -4.74
C PRO A 229 -23.11 16.35 -3.41
N GLY A 230 -22.44 15.40 -2.76
CA GLY A 230 -21.69 15.71 -1.54
C GLY A 230 -20.31 16.28 -1.84
N LYS A 231 -19.54 16.52 -0.78
CA LYS A 231 -18.24 17.20 -0.84
C LYS A 231 -17.14 16.35 -1.45
N PHE A 232 -17.07 15.07 -1.10
CA PHE A 232 -15.93 14.23 -1.47
C PHE A 232 -16.26 13.24 -2.57
N LYS A 233 -15.27 12.99 -3.43
CA LYS A 233 -15.26 11.90 -4.42
C LYS A 233 -14.73 10.62 -3.78
N ALA A 234 -15.11 9.45 -4.30
CA ALA A 234 -14.67 8.15 -3.78
C ALA A 234 -14.97 7.94 -2.28
N VAL A 235 -16.07 8.54 -1.80
CA VAL A 235 -16.55 8.41 -0.42
C VAL A 235 -18.00 7.94 -0.44
N LYS A 236 -18.27 6.79 0.18
CA LYS A 236 -19.62 6.32 0.50
C LYS A 236 -19.79 6.44 2.01
N ALA A 237 -20.92 6.97 2.46
CA ALA A 237 -21.16 7.11 3.90
C ALA A 237 -22.63 6.97 4.29
N VAL A 238 -22.86 6.52 5.52
CA VAL A 238 -24.17 6.41 6.17
C VAL A 238 -24.05 6.78 7.65
N GLY A 239 -25.08 7.41 8.21
CA GLY A 239 -25.16 7.64 9.64
C GLY A 239 -25.90 6.51 10.32
N TRP A 240 -25.30 5.93 11.34
CA TRP A 240 -25.90 4.85 12.13
C TRP A 240 -25.70 5.05 13.63
N TYR A 241 -26.33 4.18 14.41
CA TYR A 241 -26.22 4.15 15.86
C TYR A 241 -25.69 2.78 16.26
N ILE A 242 -24.73 2.74 17.17
CA ILE A 242 -24.20 1.49 17.73
C ILE A 242 -24.71 1.35 19.15
N ASP A 243 -25.52 0.31 19.38
CA ASP A 243 -26.11 0.02 20.68
C ASP A 243 -25.05 -0.30 21.74
N GLU A 244 -24.00 -1.05 21.39
CA GLU A 244 -22.94 -1.47 22.31
C GLU A 244 -22.22 -0.27 22.96
N TYR A 245 -21.90 0.74 22.14
CA TYR A 245 -21.16 1.93 22.59
C TYR A 245 -22.08 3.10 22.92
N GLN A 246 -23.39 2.97 22.66
CA GLN A 246 -24.39 4.01 22.89
C GLN A 246 -24.07 5.35 22.20
N ILE A 247 -23.50 5.30 20.99
CA ILE A 247 -23.11 6.47 20.19
C ILE A 247 -23.64 6.40 18.75
N ALA A 248 -23.79 7.56 18.12
CA ALA A 248 -23.96 7.68 16.69
C ALA A 248 -22.60 7.79 15.99
N GLN A 249 -22.51 7.18 14.81
CA GLN A 249 -21.30 7.15 14.00
C GLN A 249 -21.62 7.53 12.57
N ILE A 250 -20.64 8.16 11.91
CA ILE A 250 -20.61 8.30 10.46
C ILE A 250 -19.79 7.12 9.96
N SER A 251 -20.44 6.10 9.41
CA SER A 251 -19.75 4.97 8.79
C SER A 251 -19.37 5.31 7.36
N ILE A 252 -18.10 5.15 7.02
CA ILE A 252 -17.52 5.61 5.75
C ILE A 252 -16.75 4.47 5.08
N ASN A 253 -16.98 4.29 3.79
CA ASN A 253 -16.11 3.54 2.90
C ASN A 253 -15.37 4.52 1.99
N LEU A 254 -14.07 4.63 2.19
CA LEU A 254 -13.16 5.34 1.28
C LEU A 254 -12.81 4.37 0.17
N THR A 255 -13.45 4.49 -1.00
CA THR A 255 -13.25 3.55 -2.12
C THR A 255 -11.95 3.79 -2.87
N ASN A 256 -11.35 4.97 -2.68
CA ASN A 256 -10.01 5.28 -3.15
C ASN A 256 -9.39 6.35 -2.23
N TYR A 257 -8.52 5.92 -1.31
CA TYR A 257 -7.88 6.80 -0.34
C TYR A 257 -6.86 7.77 -0.96
N LYS A 258 -6.41 7.51 -2.20
CA LYS A 258 -5.51 8.39 -2.95
C LYS A 258 -6.24 9.61 -3.51
N ILE A 259 -7.55 9.48 -3.78
CA ILE A 259 -8.43 10.59 -4.16
C ILE A 259 -8.90 11.35 -2.92
N THR A 260 -9.46 10.63 -1.94
CA THR A 260 -9.93 11.22 -0.69
C THR A 260 -9.32 10.48 0.51
N PRO A 261 -8.25 11.02 1.11
CA PRO A 261 -7.61 10.41 2.27
C PRO A 261 -8.43 10.51 3.58
N PRO A 262 -8.22 9.60 4.55
CA PRO A 262 -8.97 9.59 5.82
C PRO A 262 -8.91 10.91 6.60
N HIS A 263 -7.74 11.54 6.67
CA HIS A 263 -7.53 12.78 7.43
C HIS A 263 -8.33 13.97 6.87
N VAL A 264 -8.52 14.02 5.55
CA VAL A 264 -9.31 15.08 4.91
C VAL A 264 -10.79 14.95 5.28
N VAL A 265 -11.31 13.72 5.28
CA VAL A 265 -12.70 13.44 5.66
C VAL A 265 -12.91 13.65 7.16
N PHE A 266 -11.95 13.24 7.99
CA PHE A 266 -12.02 13.40 9.43
C PHE A 266 -12.04 14.88 9.87
N ASP A 267 -11.14 15.70 9.34
CA ASP A 267 -11.09 17.13 9.66
C ASP A 267 -12.37 17.84 9.19
N GLU A 268 -12.89 17.48 8.01
CA GLU A 268 -14.14 18.04 7.52
C GLU A 268 -15.34 17.61 8.38
N ALA A 269 -15.41 16.34 8.78
CA ALA A 269 -16.44 15.85 9.67
C ALA A 269 -16.41 16.60 11.01
N CYS A 270 -15.21 16.87 11.56
CA CYS A 270 -15.04 17.69 12.77
C CYS A 270 -15.64 19.10 12.59
N LEU A 271 -15.33 19.77 11.47
CA LEU A 271 -15.82 21.12 11.18
C LEU A 271 -17.34 21.17 11.03
N VAL A 272 -17.94 20.19 10.35
CA VAL A 272 -19.39 20.13 10.15
C VAL A 272 -20.11 19.75 11.45
N ALA A 273 -19.60 18.77 12.19
CA ALA A 273 -20.10 18.38 13.50
C ALA A 273 -20.19 19.58 14.45
N GLN A 274 -19.12 20.39 14.50
CA GLN A 274 -19.06 21.58 15.35
C GLN A 274 -20.13 22.61 14.99
N LYS A 275 -20.42 22.82 13.70
CA LYS A 275 -21.51 23.71 13.24
C LYS A 275 -22.89 23.23 13.66
N MET A 276 -23.04 21.93 13.93
CA MET A 276 -24.28 21.30 14.39
C MET A 276 -24.34 21.16 15.92
N GLY A 277 -23.37 21.69 16.66
CA GLY A 277 -23.32 21.63 18.12
C GLY A 277 -22.90 20.27 18.69
N VAL A 278 -22.45 19.34 17.85
CA VAL A 278 -21.90 18.03 18.26
C VAL A 278 -20.38 18.00 18.11
N ARG A 279 -19.73 17.05 18.76
CA ARG A 279 -18.27 16.86 18.72
C ARG A 279 -17.94 15.49 18.16
N VAL A 280 -16.93 15.45 17.30
CA VAL A 280 -16.24 14.21 16.96
C VAL A 280 -15.37 13.82 18.14
N THR A 281 -15.48 12.58 18.63
CA THR A 281 -14.68 12.06 19.76
C THR A 281 -13.42 11.35 19.30
N GLY A 282 -13.49 10.75 18.10
CA GLY A 282 -12.39 10.06 17.45
C GLY A 282 -12.93 9.24 16.29
N SER A 283 -12.24 8.15 15.96
CA SER A 283 -12.61 7.27 14.85
C SER A 283 -12.24 5.83 15.13
N GLU A 284 -12.67 4.96 14.23
CA GLU A 284 -12.42 3.54 14.28
C GLU A 284 -12.11 3.04 12.85
N LEU A 285 -11.10 2.18 12.75
CA LEU A 285 -10.84 1.42 11.53
C LEU A 285 -11.44 0.03 11.64
N VAL A 286 -12.32 -0.30 10.71
CA VAL A 286 -12.84 -1.66 10.50
C VAL A 286 -11.96 -2.36 9.46
N GLY A 287 -11.48 -3.57 9.78
CA GLY A 287 -10.54 -4.29 8.93
C GLY A 287 -9.12 -3.71 8.94
N LEU A 288 -8.49 -3.66 7.75
CA LEU A 288 -7.10 -3.24 7.54
C LEU A 288 -7.00 -1.89 6.82
N ILE A 289 -5.80 -1.31 6.85
CA ILE A 289 -5.46 -0.06 6.16
C ILE A 289 -4.09 -0.14 5.47
N PRO A 290 -3.92 0.45 4.26
CA PRO A 290 -2.61 0.62 3.64
C PRO A 290 -1.73 1.54 4.48
N LYS A 291 -0.46 1.17 4.66
CA LYS A 291 0.53 1.98 5.39
C LYS A 291 0.56 3.41 4.84
N GLU A 292 0.53 3.55 3.51
CA GLU A 292 0.55 4.84 2.82
C GLU A 292 -0.55 5.79 3.31
N ALA A 293 -1.78 5.31 3.54
CA ALA A 293 -2.88 6.15 4.00
C ALA A 293 -2.59 6.78 5.38
N LEU A 294 -1.92 6.04 6.28
CA LEU A 294 -1.47 6.55 7.57
C LEU A 294 -0.27 7.49 7.43
N LEU A 295 0.67 7.21 6.53
CA LEU A 295 1.81 8.11 6.28
C LEU A 295 1.36 9.47 5.73
N LEU A 296 0.38 9.48 4.82
CA LEU A 296 -0.26 10.69 4.31
C LEU A 296 -0.91 11.49 5.44
N ALA A 297 -1.68 10.83 6.32
CA ALA A 297 -2.30 11.47 7.48
C ALA A 297 -1.28 12.03 8.48
N GLY A 298 -0.25 11.25 8.81
CA GLY A 298 0.82 11.68 9.72
C GLY A 298 1.57 12.89 9.18
N SER A 299 1.89 12.88 7.89
CA SER A 299 2.58 14.00 7.23
C SER A 299 1.70 15.26 7.24
N TYR A 300 0.43 15.13 6.87
CA TYR A 300 -0.55 16.22 6.90
C TYR A 300 -0.63 16.88 8.29
N TYR A 301 -0.78 16.07 9.36
CA TYR A 301 -0.91 16.62 10.70
C TYR A 301 0.40 17.22 11.24
N LEU A 302 1.58 16.69 10.89
CA LEU A 302 2.85 17.32 11.23
C LEU A 302 3.00 18.69 10.57
N GLU A 303 2.68 18.79 9.27
CA GLU A 303 2.75 20.04 8.54
C GLU A 303 1.77 21.07 9.09
N LYS A 304 0.55 20.66 9.43
CA LYS A 304 -0.46 21.50 10.08
C LYS A 304 0.01 22.05 11.44
N GLN A 305 0.91 21.32 12.14
CA GLN A 305 1.57 21.77 13.37
C GLN A 305 2.82 22.64 13.11
N GLY A 306 3.09 23.00 11.86
CA GLY A 306 4.27 23.76 11.45
C GLY A 306 5.57 22.95 11.44
N LYS A 307 5.51 21.64 11.73
CA LYS A 307 6.68 20.75 11.75
C LYS A 307 7.01 20.20 10.37
N SER A 308 8.14 19.51 10.28
CA SER A 308 8.60 18.81 9.08
C SER A 308 8.04 17.39 9.07
N PRO A 309 7.49 16.89 7.95
CA PRO A 309 7.09 15.49 7.83
C PRO A 309 8.27 14.55 7.57
N GLY A 310 9.50 15.07 7.44
CA GLY A 310 10.71 14.28 7.23
C GLY A 310 11.20 13.56 8.50
N VAL A 311 10.33 12.78 9.13
CA VAL A 311 10.60 11.96 10.34
C VAL A 311 10.46 10.47 10.01
N PRO A 312 10.89 9.54 10.90
CA PRO A 312 10.72 8.11 10.67
C PRO A 312 9.25 7.71 10.45
N GLU A 313 8.99 6.69 9.62
CA GLU A 313 7.62 6.20 9.34
C GLU A 313 6.82 5.89 10.61
N LYS A 314 7.46 5.29 11.63
CA LYS A 314 6.82 4.98 12.92
C LYS A 314 6.25 6.22 13.60
N GLU A 315 6.90 7.37 13.46
CA GLU A 315 6.43 8.62 14.03
C GLU A 315 5.24 9.19 13.26
N LEU A 316 5.25 9.09 11.92
CA LEU A 316 4.10 9.47 11.07
C LEU A 316 2.88 8.63 11.42
N ILE A 317 3.04 7.31 11.54
CA ILE A 317 1.97 6.38 11.94
C ILE A 317 1.46 6.73 13.34
N ARG A 318 2.36 6.93 14.31
CA ARG A 318 1.99 7.32 15.68
C ARG A 318 1.15 8.60 15.69
N LEU A 319 1.54 9.61 14.90
CA LEU A 319 0.78 10.85 14.83
C LEU A 319 -0.56 10.65 14.13
N ALA A 320 -0.62 9.94 13.01
CA ALA A 320 -1.87 9.66 12.30
C ALA A 320 -2.90 8.99 13.23
N VAL A 321 -2.47 7.97 13.96
CA VAL A 321 -3.29 7.23 14.93
C VAL A 321 -3.86 8.16 16.01
N ARG A 322 -3.04 9.07 16.54
CA ARG A 322 -3.48 10.04 17.55
C ARG A 322 -4.40 11.12 16.98
N SER A 323 -4.05 11.70 15.84
CA SER A 323 -4.77 12.83 15.26
C SER A 323 -6.12 12.43 14.69
N LEU A 324 -6.25 11.23 14.15
CA LEU A 324 -7.52 10.66 13.71
C LEU A 324 -8.35 10.10 14.88
N GLY A 325 -7.74 9.92 16.06
CA GLY A 325 -8.42 9.31 17.20
C GLY A 325 -8.76 7.85 16.97
N LEU A 326 -7.91 7.07 16.27
CA LEU A 326 -8.17 5.66 15.90
C LEU A 326 -8.31 4.70 17.10
N ASN A 327 -8.03 5.17 18.32
CA ASN A 327 -8.13 4.40 19.57
C ASN A 327 -9.39 4.74 20.38
N ASP A 328 -10.36 5.47 19.83
CA ASP A 328 -11.48 6.05 20.61
C ASP A 328 -12.37 4.97 21.24
N ILE A 329 -12.67 3.90 20.48
CA ILE A 329 -13.53 2.81 20.96
C ILE A 329 -12.71 1.54 21.21
N VAL A 330 -11.89 1.15 20.23
CA VAL A 330 -11.08 -0.07 20.25
C VAL A 330 -9.61 0.30 20.07
N PRO A 331 -8.67 -0.34 20.78
CA PRO A 331 -7.24 -0.12 20.56
C PRO A 331 -6.84 -0.40 19.11
N PHE A 332 -6.11 0.55 18.53
CA PHE A 332 -5.47 0.41 17.22
C PHE A 332 -4.07 -0.16 17.39
N ASP A 333 -3.88 -1.42 16.99
CA ASP A 333 -2.58 -2.05 16.90
C ASP A 333 -2.05 -1.99 15.45
N PRO A 334 -1.04 -1.14 15.15
CA PRO A 334 -0.49 -1.03 13.80
C PRO A 334 0.02 -2.37 13.25
N ALA A 335 0.55 -3.26 14.11
CA ALA A 335 1.09 -4.55 13.68
C ALA A 335 0.00 -5.51 13.18
N LYS A 336 -1.26 -5.27 13.55
CA LYS A 336 -2.43 -6.06 13.11
C LYS A 336 -3.26 -5.35 12.06
N LYS A 337 -3.25 -4.01 12.05
CA LYS A 337 -4.14 -3.20 11.22
C LYS A 337 -3.51 -2.73 9.91
N ILE A 338 -2.18 -2.67 9.83
CA ILE A 338 -1.48 -2.28 8.60
C ILE A 338 -1.28 -3.51 7.72
N ILE A 339 -1.77 -3.45 6.47
CA ILE A 339 -1.76 -4.59 5.56
C ILE A 339 -0.34 -5.03 5.19
N GLU A 340 0.58 -4.10 4.92
CA GLU A 340 1.97 -4.39 4.59
C GLU A 340 2.74 -5.01 5.77
N TYR A 341 2.24 -4.87 7.00
CA TYR A 341 2.81 -5.53 8.18
C TYR A 341 2.31 -6.98 8.35
N GLN A 342 1.29 -7.39 7.60
CA GLN A 342 0.77 -8.76 7.68
C GLN A 342 1.64 -9.79 6.95
N PHE A 343 2.51 -9.33 6.04
CA PHE A 343 3.58 -10.11 5.42
C PHE A 343 4.93 -9.45 5.66
N PRO A 344 5.49 -9.56 6.88
CA PRO A 344 6.83 -9.10 7.10
C PRO A 344 7.78 -9.91 6.23
N SER A 345 8.59 -9.21 5.42
CA SER A 345 9.78 -9.81 4.83
C SER A 345 10.61 -10.45 5.95
N SER A 346 11.23 -11.61 5.71
CA SER A 346 12.20 -12.17 6.65
C SER A 346 13.21 -11.07 7.05
N PRO A 347 13.50 -10.90 8.35
CA PRO A 347 14.36 -9.81 8.80
C PRO A 347 15.71 -9.95 8.10
N GLY A 348 16.00 -8.98 7.23
CA GLY A 348 17.31 -8.85 6.62
C GLY A 348 18.34 -8.37 7.63
N LEU A 349 19.56 -8.14 7.15
CA LEU A 349 20.63 -7.50 7.90
C LEU A 349 20.21 -6.15 8.47
N SER A 350 19.38 -5.40 7.73
CA SER A 350 18.85 -4.10 8.16
C SER A 350 17.94 -4.17 9.40
N GLY A 351 17.43 -5.35 9.75
CA GLY A 351 16.61 -5.59 10.94
C GLY A 351 17.39 -5.98 12.20
N LEU A 352 18.70 -6.25 12.07
CA LEU A 352 19.55 -6.65 13.19
C LEU A 352 19.81 -5.47 14.14
N LYS A 353 20.16 -5.80 15.38
CA LYS A 353 20.81 -4.80 16.25
C LYS A 353 22.17 -4.45 15.67
N LEU A 354 22.65 -3.24 15.97
CA LEU A 354 23.95 -2.80 15.49
C LEU A 354 25.09 -3.73 15.93
N SER A 355 25.04 -4.27 17.15
CA SER A 355 25.98 -5.28 17.62
C SER A 355 25.99 -6.51 16.72
N ASP A 356 24.81 -7.07 16.46
CA ASP A 356 24.65 -8.32 15.74
C ASP A 356 25.04 -8.16 14.27
N PHE A 357 24.74 -6.99 13.67
CA PHE A 357 25.21 -6.66 12.32
C PHE A 357 26.74 -6.58 12.24
N LEU A 358 27.39 -5.96 13.24
CA LEU A 358 28.85 -5.80 13.27
C LEU A 358 29.55 -7.14 13.53
N ASP A 359 29.00 -7.95 14.42
CA ASP A 359 29.47 -9.31 14.67
C ASP A 359 29.40 -10.11 13.37
N GLU A 360 28.25 -10.15 12.71
CA GLU A 360 28.06 -10.86 11.43
C GLU A 360 29.01 -10.35 10.32
N LEU A 361 29.19 -9.03 10.18
CA LEU A 361 30.12 -8.42 9.21
C LEU A 361 31.59 -8.80 9.46
N SER A 362 31.94 -9.17 10.70
CA SER A 362 33.30 -9.53 11.10
C SER A 362 33.59 -11.03 11.06
N MET A 363 32.61 -11.85 10.68
CA MET A 363 32.75 -13.31 10.60
C MET A 363 33.43 -13.76 9.30
N ASP A 364 33.85 -15.03 9.28
CA ASP A 364 34.32 -15.72 8.07
C ASP A 364 33.13 -16.11 7.16
N SER A 365 32.35 -15.10 6.78
CA SER A 365 31.23 -15.21 5.84
C SER A 365 31.46 -14.26 4.66
N PRO A 366 31.18 -14.67 3.42
CA PRO A 366 31.37 -13.82 2.25
C PRO A 366 30.30 -12.69 2.12
N ALA A 367 29.22 -12.74 2.90
CA ALA A 367 28.21 -11.68 3.00
C ALA A 367 27.61 -11.65 4.42
N PRO A 368 27.34 -10.47 5.02
CA PRO A 368 27.48 -9.11 4.47
C PRO A 368 28.93 -8.70 4.26
N GLY A 369 29.14 -7.75 3.32
CA GLY A 369 30.48 -7.27 2.97
C GLY A 369 30.56 -5.76 2.74
N GLY A 370 31.53 -5.35 1.93
CA GLY A 370 31.79 -3.93 1.66
C GLY A 370 30.62 -3.18 1.01
N GLY A 371 29.79 -3.86 0.21
CA GLY A 371 28.59 -3.26 -0.40
C GLY A 371 27.52 -2.92 0.63
N SER A 372 27.15 -3.88 1.48
CA SER A 372 26.28 -3.68 2.64
C SER A 372 26.79 -2.58 3.58
N ALA A 373 28.10 -2.56 3.90
CA ALA A 373 28.70 -1.51 4.73
C ALA A 373 28.64 -0.12 4.07
N ALA A 374 28.88 -0.02 2.75
CA ALA A 374 28.77 1.23 2.01
C ALA A 374 27.33 1.78 2.01
N ALA A 375 26.33 0.92 1.80
CA ALA A 375 24.92 1.28 1.89
C ALA A 375 24.54 1.75 3.31
N LEU A 376 25.06 1.09 4.36
CA LEU A 376 24.88 1.52 5.75
C LEU A 376 25.45 2.93 5.97
N CYS A 377 26.67 3.24 5.50
CA CYS A 377 27.22 4.59 5.55
C CYS A 377 26.31 5.62 4.87
N GLY A 378 25.70 5.25 3.74
CA GLY A 378 24.73 6.10 3.06
C GLY A 378 23.50 6.38 3.92
N SER A 379 22.97 5.35 4.59
CA SER A 379 21.81 5.50 5.49
C SER A 379 22.13 6.42 6.69
N LEU A 380 23.36 6.37 7.22
CA LEU A 380 23.83 7.26 8.28
C LEU A 380 23.90 8.71 7.81
N SER A 381 24.43 8.94 6.60
CA SER A 381 24.47 10.26 5.96
C SER A 381 23.07 10.87 5.82
N ALA A 382 22.11 10.05 5.35
CA ALA A 382 20.72 10.43 5.23
C ALA A 382 20.07 10.74 6.59
N ALA A 383 20.30 9.89 7.60
CA ALA A 383 19.76 10.09 8.94
C ALA A 383 20.27 11.38 9.59
N LEU A 384 21.58 11.66 9.49
CA LEU A 384 22.19 12.89 10.01
C LEU A 384 21.65 14.13 9.27
N SER A 385 21.60 14.09 7.94
CA SER A 385 21.01 15.17 7.14
C SER A 385 19.56 15.47 7.53
N SER A 386 18.74 14.42 7.72
CA SER A 386 17.37 14.56 8.20
C SER A 386 17.28 15.17 9.60
N MET A 387 18.14 14.73 10.53
CA MET A 387 18.21 15.28 11.89
C MET A 387 18.52 16.78 11.88
N VAL A 388 19.59 17.20 11.19
CA VAL A 388 19.99 18.62 11.12
C VAL A 388 18.88 19.46 10.49
N ALA A 389 18.28 18.97 9.41
CA ALA A 389 17.18 19.64 8.74
C ALA A 389 15.96 19.82 9.68
N ASN A 390 15.57 18.79 10.43
CA ASN A 390 14.46 18.87 11.39
C ASN A 390 14.74 19.80 12.58
N LEU A 391 15.98 19.81 13.09
CA LEU A 391 16.41 20.74 14.16
C LEU A 391 16.38 22.21 13.69
N THR A 392 16.46 22.43 12.38
CA THR A 392 16.50 23.76 11.77
C THR A 392 15.11 24.24 11.35
N ALA A 393 14.32 23.41 10.67
CA ALA A 393 13.06 23.79 10.02
C ALA A 393 12.01 24.40 10.95
N GLY A 394 11.97 23.98 12.22
CA GLY A 394 11.02 24.46 13.23
C GLY A 394 11.57 25.50 14.19
N LYS A 395 12.78 26.01 13.94
CA LYS A 395 13.50 26.88 14.88
C LYS A 395 13.28 28.35 14.55
N LYS A 396 13.01 29.15 15.58
CA LYS A 396 12.90 30.61 15.47
C LYS A 396 14.17 31.20 14.82
N GLY A 397 13.98 32.12 13.88
CA GLY A 397 15.08 32.77 13.14
C GLY A 397 15.58 31.99 11.92
N HIS A 398 14.97 30.84 11.60
CA HIS A 398 15.29 30.02 10.42
C HIS A 398 14.09 29.88 9.47
N GLU A 399 13.12 30.78 9.56
CA GLU A 399 11.88 30.75 8.78
C GLU A 399 12.16 30.83 7.26
N SER A 400 13.18 31.60 6.86
CA SER A 400 13.60 31.74 5.46
C SER A 400 14.14 30.43 4.85
N VAL A 401 14.65 29.52 5.67
CA VAL A 401 15.18 28.22 5.23
C VAL A 401 14.27 27.05 5.62
N ALA A 402 13.11 27.32 6.24
CA ALA A 402 12.23 26.26 6.73
C ALA A 402 11.72 25.36 5.60
N ALA A 403 11.33 25.93 4.45
CA ALA A 403 10.84 25.16 3.31
C ALA A 403 11.90 24.20 2.76
N ILE A 404 13.14 24.70 2.54
CA ILE A 404 14.24 23.87 2.03
C ILE A 404 14.60 22.78 3.04
N MET A 405 14.69 23.10 4.34
CA MET A 405 14.98 22.11 5.38
C MET A 405 13.88 21.03 5.47
N LYS A 406 12.60 21.38 5.32
CA LYS A 406 11.52 20.39 5.26
C LYS A 406 11.71 19.45 4.06
N SER A 407 11.97 19.98 2.87
CA SER A 407 12.21 19.14 1.69
C SER A 407 13.47 18.26 1.84
N THR A 408 14.56 18.81 2.41
CA THR A 408 15.79 18.07 2.70
C THR A 408 15.53 16.93 3.68
N ALA A 409 14.74 17.17 4.74
CA ALA A 409 14.39 16.16 5.73
C ALA A 409 13.57 15.01 5.12
N VAL A 410 12.56 15.33 4.30
CA VAL A 410 11.72 14.34 3.61
C VAL A 410 12.56 13.49 2.65
N ARG A 411 13.37 14.14 1.80
CA ARG A 411 14.20 13.40 0.85
C ARG A 411 15.25 12.54 1.54
N SER A 412 15.83 13.04 2.63
CA SER A 412 16.77 12.29 3.47
C SER A 412 16.12 11.06 4.08
N GLN A 413 14.90 11.14 4.63
CA GLN A 413 14.21 9.94 5.14
C GLN A 413 13.96 8.91 4.04
N LYS A 414 13.56 9.35 2.84
CA LYS A 414 13.36 8.45 1.70
C LYS A 414 14.66 7.74 1.29
N LEU A 415 15.76 8.47 1.16
CA LEU A 415 17.07 7.88 0.85
C LEU A 415 17.54 6.92 1.95
N LYS A 416 17.27 7.23 3.22
CA LYS A 416 17.59 6.36 4.36
C LYS A 416 16.92 4.99 4.21
N GLU A 417 15.61 4.95 3.93
CA GLU A 417 14.88 3.69 3.72
C GLU A 417 15.35 2.94 2.46
N GLU A 418 15.60 3.66 1.35
CA GLU A 418 16.14 3.08 0.11
C GLU A 418 17.52 2.44 0.33
N LEU A 419 18.38 3.05 1.16
CA LEU A 419 19.73 2.56 1.45
C LEU A 419 19.74 1.44 2.48
N LEU A 420 18.85 1.45 3.47
CA LEU A 420 18.62 0.29 4.35
C LEU A 420 18.17 -0.93 3.54
N THR A 421 17.28 -0.73 2.57
CA THR A 421 16.89 -1.79 1.64
C THR A 421 18.08 -2.28 0.82
N ALA A 422 18.98 -1.36 0.40
CA ALA A 422 20.18 -1.70 -0.35
C ALA A 422 21.19 -2.56 0.46
N VAL A 423 21.26 -2.39 1.79
CA VAL A 423 22.08 -3.25 2.68
C VAL A 423 21.72 -4.72 2.48
N ASP A 424 20.42 -5.03 2.47
CA ASP A 424 19.93 -6.39 2.29
C ASP A 424 20.01 -6.84 0.83
N GLN A 425 19.80 -5.93 -0.13
CA GLN A 425 19.90 -6.24 -1.56
C GLN A 425 21.30 -6.67 -1.96
N ASP A 426 22.34 -6.06 -1.39
CA ASP A 426 23.74 -6.43 -1.65
C ASP A 426 24.00 -7.92 -1.30
N SER A 427 23.61 -8.32 -0.10
CA SER A 427 23.75 -9.72 0.35
C SER A 427 22.88 -10.69 -0.46
N ARG A 428 21.66 -10.29 -0.81
CA ARG A 428 20.80 -11.11 -1.70
C ARG A 428 21.39 -11.25 -3.10
N ALA A 429 21.94 -10.19 -3.67
CA ALA A 429 22.54 -10.23 -4.99
C ALA A 429 23.80 -11.12 -5.01
N PHE A 430 24.62 -11.05 -3.95
CA PHE A 430 25.75 -11.96 -3.78
C PHE A 430 25.30 -13.43 -3.72
N ASN A 431 24.29 -13.74 -2.89
CA ASN A 431 23.77 -15.10 -2.78
C ASN A 431 23.24 -15.65 -4.11
N ARG A 432 22.57 -14.81 -4.92
CA ARG A 432 22.12 -15.20 -6.27
C ARG A 432 23.28 -15.55 -7.20
N VAL A 433 24.40 -14.82 -7.13
CA VAL A 433 25.61 -15.17 -7.90
C VAL A 433 26.13 -16.53 -7.45
N MET A 434 26.19 -16.79 -6.15
CA MET A 434 26.63 -18.08 -5.60
C MET A 434 25.70 -19.24 -5.98
N GLU A 435 24.39 -19.03 -5.98
CA GLU A 435 23.39 -20.00 -6.44
C GLU A 435 23.56 -20.30 -7.94
N ALA A 436 23.73 -19.27 -8.77
CA ALA A 436 23.97 -19.45 -10.21
C ALA A 436 25.26 -20.23 -10.48
N LEU A 437 26.33 -20.00 -9.70
CA LEU A 437 27.58 -20.75 -9.79
C LEU A 437 27.41 -22.24 -9.44
N ARG A 438 26.43 -22.60 -8.61
CA ARG A 438 26.13 -23.97 -8.17
C ARG A 438 25.22 -24.74 -9.13
N LEU A 439 24.66 -24.09 -10.16
CA LEU A 439 23.81 -24.77 -11.14
C LEU A 439 24.53 -25.96 -11.81
N PRO A 440 23.78 -27.01 -12.21
CA PRO A 440 24.35 -28.16 -12.90
C PRO A 440 25.13 -27.79 -14.17
N LYS A 441 26.07 -28.66 -14.55
CA LYS A 441 26.94 -28.46 -15.72
C LYS A 441 27.23 -29.77 -16.47
N GLY A 442 26.32 -30.73 -16.37
CA GLY A 442 26.48 -32.08 -16.90
C GLY A 442 26.09 -32.21 -18.38
N THR A 443 25.23 -31.32 -18.89
CA THR A 443 24.79 -31.31 -20.30
C THR A 443 25.09 -29.97 -20.97
N PRO A 444 25.17 -29.91 -22.32
CA PRO A 444 25.37 -28.65 -23.04
C PRO A 444 24.28 -27.60 -22.77
N GLU A 445 23.04 -28.03 -22.55
CA GLU A 445 21.91 -27.18 -22.17
C GLU A 445 22.11 -26.60 -20.76
N GLN A 446 22.46 -27.45 -19.78
CA GLN A 446 22.77 -27.00 -18.42
C GLN A 446 23.94 -26.01 -18.36
N VAL A 447 24.97 -26.22 -19.19
CA VAL A 447 26.11 -25.28 -19.28
C VAL A 447 25.63 -23.92 -19.79
N ARG A 448 24.77 -23.88 -20.80
CA ARG A 448 24.21 -22.63 -21.35
C ARG A 448 23.35 -21.91 -20.32
N ASP A 449 22.40 -22.60 -19.71
CA ASP A 449 21.49 -22.03 -18.70
C ASP A 449 22.28 -21.49 -17.51
N ARG A 450 23.30 -22.23 -17.08
CA ARG A 450 24.21 -21.80 -16.01
C ARG A 450 24.98 -20.54 -16.39
N GLU A 451 25.54 -20.47 -17.60
CA GLU A 451 26.26 -19.27 -18.04
C GLU A 451 25.34 -18.04 -18.14
N GLU A 452 24.13 -18.21 -18.66
CA GLU A 452 23.13 -17.14 -18.73
C GLU A 452 22.70 -16.67 -17.33
N ALA A 453 22.49 -17.61 -16.41
CA ALA A 453 22.16 -17.31 -15.02
C ALA A 453 23.29 -16.54 -14.30
N ILE A 454 24.55 -16.95 -14.50
CA ILE A 454 25.71 -16.26 -13.92
C ILE A 454 25.85 -14.84 -14.49
N GLU A 455 25.75 -14.69 -15.82
CA GLU A 455 25.84 -13.38 -16.47
C GLU A 455 24.74 -12.45 -15.96
N LYS A 456 23.50 -12.94 -15.86
CA LYS A 456 22.37 -12.18 -15.32
C LYS A 456 22.59 -11.80 -13.86
N ALA A 457 23.00 -12.74 -13.01
CA ALA A 457 23.24 -12.50 -11.59
C ALA A 457 24.37 -11.48 -11.38
N ASN A 458 25.46 -11.55 -12.15
CA ASN A 458 26.56 -10.58 -12.09
C ASN A 458 26.13 -9.17 -12.53
N LYS A 459 25.29 -9.06 -13.56
CA LYS A 459 24.69 -7.77 -13.97
C LYS A 459 23.82 -7.20 -12.84
N GLU A 460 22.92 -7.99 -12.27
CA GLU A 460 22.08 -7.58 -11.13
C GLU A 460 22.93 -7.14 -9.93
N ALA A 461 23.94 -7.94 -9.55
CA ALA A 461 24.87 -7.63 -8.46
C ALA A 461 25.73 -6.39 -8.72
N THR A 462 25.95 -5.99 -9.97
CA THR A 462 26.65 -4.75 -10.32
C THR A 462 25.72 -3.53 -10.27
N LEU A 463 24.43 -3.70 -10.57
CA LEU A 463 23.46 -2.60 -10.58
C LEU A 463 23.11 -2.11 -9.18
N VAL A 464 23.14 -2.97 -8.16
CA VAL A 464 22.92 -2.58 -6.76
C VAL A 464 23.93 -1.51 -6.30
N PRO A 465 25.26 -1.75 -6.31
CA PRO A 465 26.23 -0.73 -5.91
C PRO A 465 26.27 0.46 -6.86
N LEU A 466 25.96 0.31 -8.15
CA LEU A 466 25.83 1.46 -9.06
C LEU A 466 24.71 2.40 -8.60
N SER A 467 23.57 1.84 -8.17
CA SER A 467 22.44 2.61 -7.63
C SER A 467 22.78 3.29 -6.30
N VAL A 468 23.55 2.62 -5.43
CA VAL A 468 24.05 3.21 -4.17
C VAL A 468 25.02 4.37 -4.46
N LEU A 469 25.92 4.21 -5.44
CA LEU A 469 26.84 5.25 -5.87
C LEU A 469 26.10 6.47 -6.43
N GLU A 470 25.06 6.27 -7.25
CA GLU A 470 24.22 7.38 -7.73
C GLU A 470 23.59 8.15 -6.55
N LYS A 471 22.96 7.44 -5.60
CA LYS A 471 22.35 8.03 -4.41
C LYS A 471 23.36 8.76 -3.53
N SER A 472 24.62 8.30 -3.47
CA SER A 472 25.67 8.96 -2.68
C SER A 472 25.95 10.40 -3.11
N VAL A 473 25.79 10.70 -4.41
CA VAL A 473 25.93 12.06 -4.93
C VAL A 473 24.83 12.97 -4.37
N GLU A 474 23.60 12.45 -4.32
CA GLU A 474 22.46 13.16 -3.75
C GLU A 474 22.62 13.34 -2.23
N LEU A 475 23.09 12.30 -1.51
CA LEU A 475 23.42 12.41 -0.09
C LEU A 475 24.42 13.51 0.21
N ALA A 476 25.50 13.61 -0.58
CA ALA A 476 26.48 14.68 -0.44
C ALA A 476 25.87 16.06 -0.70
N ALA A 477 24.95 16.18 -1.67
CA ALA A 477 24.24 17.43 -1.92
C ALA A 477 23.37 17.83 -0.71
N LEU A 478 22.57 16.91 -0.16
CA LEU A 478 21.74 17.16 1.02
C LEU A 478 22.58 17.50 2.26
N ALA A 479 23.71 16.80 2.45
CA ALA A 479 24.67 17.12 3.50
C ALA A 479 25.24 18.54 3.34
N GLY A 480 25.53 18.97 2.11
CA GLY A 480 25.93 20.33 1.79
C GLY A 480 24.85 21.37 2.07
N GLU A 481 23.58 21.06 1.79
CA GLU A 481 22.45 21.94 2.10
C GLU A 481 22.35 22.19 3.61
N VAL A 482 22.39 21.12 4.42
CA VAL A 482 22.30 21.24 5.88
C VAL A 482 23.58 21.81 6.50
N ALA A 483 24.76 21.62 5.88
CA ALA A 483 25.98 22.29 6.32
C ALA A 483 25.92 23.81 6.09
N SER A 484 25.29 24.24 5.00
CA SER A 484 25.23 25.64 4.59
C SER A 484 24.15 26.44 5.33
N HIS A 485 23.00 25.82 5.55
CA HIS A 485 21.79 26.50 6.04
C HIS A 485 21.28 25.95 7.38
N GLY A 486 21.82 24.82 7.82
CA GLY A 486 21.41 24.18 9.06
C GLY A 486 21.82 24.98 10.29
N HIS A 487 21.25 24.58 11.43
CA HIS A 487 21.56 25.20 12.70
C HIS A 487 23.05 25.05 13.06
N LYS A 488 23.70 26.16 13.43
CA LYS A 488 25.15 26.22 13.69
C LYS A 488 25.65 25.20 14.70
N SER A 489 24.87 24.86 15.73
CA SER A 489 25.27 23.86 16.74
C SER A 489 25.32 22.42 16.21
N SER A 490 24.80 22.17 15.01
CA SER A 490 24.75 20.85 14.37
C SER A 490 25.62 20.79 13.11
N VAL A 491 26.53 21.75 12.95
CA VAL A 491 27.44 21.79 11.80
C VAL A 491 28.37 20.57 11.78
N SER A 492 28.78 20.06 12.94
CA SER A 492 29.56 18.82 13.05
C SER A 492 28.80 17.62 12.49
N ASP A 493 27.49 17.53 12.77
CA ASP A 493 26.63 16.45 12.30
C ASP A 493 26.51 16.49 10.77
N ALA A 494 26.38 17.69 10.19
CA ALA A 494 26.39 17.90 8.74
C ALA A 494 27.74 17.50 8.10
N GLY A 495 28.86 17.78 8.78
CA GLY A 495 30.19 17.35 8.35
C GLY A 495 30.31 15.83 8.30
N VAL A 496 29.87 15.13 9.35
CA VAL A 496 29.85 13.65 9.38
C VAL A 496 28.90 13.09 8.32
N ALA A 497 27.78 13.75 8.05
CA ALA A 497 26.90 13.36 6.94
C ALA A 497 27.62 13.41 5.58
N GLY A 498 28.45 14.43 5.34
CA GLY A 498 29.29 14.52 4.13
C GLY A 498 30.36 13.42 4.05
N LEU A 499 31.04 13.12 5.16
CA LEU A 499 32.07 12.08 5.23
C LEU A 499 31.47 10.68 4.97
N THR A 500 30.32 10.38 5.57
CA THR A 500 29.63 9.11 5.40
C THR A 500 29.02 8.97 3.99
N ALA A 501 28.56 10.07 3.36
CA ALA A 501 28.20 10.07 1.94
C ALA A 501 29.41 9.73 1.05
N ARG A 502 30.60 10.28 1.37
CA ARG A 502 31.84 9.97 0.66
C ARG A 502 32.19 8.50 0.79
N ALA A 503 32.20 7.97 2.01
CA ALA A 503 32.49 6.55 2.27
C ALA A 503 31.50 5.62 1.52
N CYS A 504 30.21 5.94 1.55
CA CYS A 504 29.17 5.26 0.79
C CYS A 504 29.50 5.20 -0.71
N GLY A 505 29.75 6.35 -1.34
CA GLY A 505 29.98 6.37 -2.77
C GLY A 505 31.30 5.73 -3.22
N PHE A 506 32.39 5.94 -2.48
CA PHE A 506 33.66 5.27 -2.81
C PHE A 506 33.57 3.75 -2.59
N GLY A 507 32.95 3.30 -1.50
CA GLY A 507 32.70 1.88 -1.26
C GLY A 507 31.86 1.25 -2.36
N ALA A 508 30.77 1.91 -2.75
CA ALA A 508 29.92 1.48 -3.86
C ALA A 508 30.67 1.44 -5.20
N TYR A 509 31.52 2.44 -5.48
CA TYR A 509 32.37 2.45 -6.67
C TYR A 509 33.33 1.24 -6.72
N TYR A 510 33.96 0.88 -5.61
CA TYR A 510 34.83 -0.29 -5.56
C TYR A 510 34.06 -1.60 -5.82
N ASN A 511 32.84 -1.73 -5.27
CA ASN A 511 31.97 -2.88 -5.51
C ASN A 511 31.52 -2.96 -6.98
N VAL A 512 31.25 -1.84 -7.64
CA VAL A 512 31.02 -1.85 -9.11
C VAL A 512 32.27 -2.35 -9.84
N LYS A 513 33.46 -1.83 -9.50
CA LYS A 513 34.71 -2.15 -10.20
C LYS A 513 35.12 -3.61 -10.07
N ILE A 514 34.90 -4.23 -8.91
CA ILE A 514 35.24 -5.64 -8.68
C ILE A 514 34.27 -6.61 -9.36
N ASN A 515 33.00 -6.21 -9.57
CA ASN A 515 32.01 -7.06 -10.24
C ASN A 515 32.14 -7.03 -11.77
N LEU A 516 32.57 -5.91 -12.35
CA LEU A 516 32.69 -5.73 -13.82
C LEU A 516 33.49 -6.82 -14.54
N PRO A 517 34.65 -7.30 -14.05
CA PRO A 517 35.38 -8.41 -14.67
C PRO A 517 34.59 -9.70 -14.83
N GLY A 518 33.57 -9.93 -13.99
CA GLY A 518 32.70 -11.11 -14.04
C GLY A 518 31.62 -11.07 -15.12
N ILE A 519 31.55 -10.01 -15.93
CA ILE A 519 30.50 -9.79 -16.95
C ILE A 519 31.12 -9.91 -18.36
N LYS A 520 30.51 -10.73 -19.22
CA LYS A 520 30.94 -10.91 -20.62
C LYS A 520 30.49 -9.77 -21.53
N ASP A 521 29.31 -9.18 -21.26
CA ASP A 521 28.74 -8.08 -22.05
C ASP A 521 29.57 -6.78 -21.96
N GLU A 522 30.40 -6.53 -22.98
CA GLU A 522 31.27 -5.35 -23.09
C GLU A 522 30.49 -4.03 -23.18
N VAL A 523 29.30 -4.03 -23.80
CA VAL A 523 28.47 -2.83 -23.93
C VAL A 523 27.95 -2.43 -22.55
N PHE A 524 27.45 -3.40 -21.79
CA PHE A 524 27.03 -3.20 -20.41
C PHE A 524 28.20 -2.71 -19.55
N LYS A 525 29.37 -3.36 -19.61
CA LYS A 525 30.54 -2.96 -18.82
C LYS A 525 30.95 -1.52 -19.06
N LYS A 526 31.09 -1.13 -20.34
CA LYS A 526 31.48 0.23 -20.71
C LYS A 526 30.43 1.26 -20.26
N LYS A 527 29.15 0.95 -20.41
CA LYS A 527 28.04 1.82 -19.95
C LYS A 527 28.11 2.03 -18.44
N VAL A 528 28.18 0.96 -17.66
CA VAL A 528 28.21 1.01 -16.19
C VAL A 528 29.45 1.71 -15.67
N LEU A 529 30.63 1.40 -16.24
CA LEU A 529 31.88 2.05 -15.82
C LEU A 529 31.84 3.57 -16.06
N ASN A 530 31.35 4.00 -17.23
CA ASN A 530 31.20 5.42 -17.53
C ASN A 530 30.23 6.12 -16.57
N GLN A 531 29.13 5.47 -16.20
CA GLN A 531 28.19 5.99 -15.20
C GLN A 531 28.86 6.10 -13.82
N ALA A 532 29.55 5.04 -13.39
CA ALA A 532 30.25 5.00 -12.11
C ALA A 532 31.33 6.09 -12.00
N ASP A 533 32.16 6.26 -13.02
CA ASP A 533 33.20 7.31 -13.06
C ASP A 533 32.58 8.71 -13.04
N LYS A 534 31.45 8.91 -13.73
CA LYS A 534 30.70 10.18 -13.70
C LYS A 534 30.17 10.48 -12.30
N PHE A 535 29.57 9.50 -11.63
CA PHE A 535 29.04 9.68 -10.29
C PHE A 535 30.15 9.91 -9.26
N LYS A 536 31.26 9.15 -9.34
CA LYS A 536 32.44 9.36 -8.49
C LYS A 536 32.97 10.80 -8.59
N LYS A 537 33.16 11.32 -9.82
CA LYS A 537 33.62 12.69 -10.03
C LYS A 537 32.67 13.74 -9.45
N LYS A 538 31.35 13.51 -9.59
CA LYS A 538 30.34 14.40 -8.98
C LYS A 538 30.40 14.36 -7.46
N LEU A 539 30.50 13.16 -6.88
CA LEU A 539 30.61 12.97 -5.43
C LEU A 539 31.82 13.72 -4.88
N GLU A 540 33.00 13.53 -5.48
CA GLU A 540 34.24 14.22 -5.07
C GLU A 540 34.06 15.74 -5.07
N LYS A 541 33.40 16.28 -6.09
CA LYS A 541 33.11 17.71 -6.19
C LYS A 541 32.19 18.19 -5.08
N GLU A 542 31.12 17.46 -4.77
CA GLU A 542 30.18 17.84 -3.72
C GLU A 542 30.84 17.72 -2.33
N THR A 543 31.54 16.62 -2.05
CA THR A 543 32.22 16.42 -0.75
C THR A 543 33.30 17.48 -0.52
N ALA A 544 34.05 17.87 -1.57
CA ALA A 544 35.05 18.93 -1.45
C ALA A 544 34.45 20.33 -1.17
N LYS A 545 33.18 20.57 -1.47
CA LYS A 545 32.49 21.80 -1.03
C LYS A 545 32.20 21.74 0.46
N ILE A 546 31.71 20.59 0.94
CA ILE A 546 31.42 20.36 2.36
C ILE A 546 32.71 20.53 3.18
N ASP A 547 33.82 19.91 2.77
CA ASP A 547 35.10 20.01 3.47
C ASP A 547 35.56 21.48 3.63
N ARG A 548 35.38 22.29 2.58
CA ARG A 548 35.67 23.73 2.62
C ARG A 548 34.74 24.50 3.56
N LEU A 549 33.44 24.20 3.54
CA LEU A 549 32.47 24.78 4.47
C LEU A 549 32.83 24.42 5.91
N MET A 550 33.09 23.15 6.20
CA MET A 550 33.47 22.66 7.51
C MET A 550 34.75 23.33 8.02
N THR A 551 35.77 23.46 7.17
CA THR A 551 37.01 24.18 7.52
C THR A 551 36.75 25.65 7.85
N SER A 552 35.79 26.28 7.18
CA SER A 552 35.42 27.68 7.46
C SER A 552 34.59 27.85 8.73
N CYS A 553 33.70 26.89 9.03
CA CYS A 553 32.78 26.95 10.17
C CYS A 553 33.42 26.46 11.47
N LEU A 554 34.40 25.55 11.41
CA LEU A 554 35.08 24.97 12.56
C LEU A 554 36.43 25.63 12.88
N LYS A 555 36.69 26.85 12.39
CA LYS A 555 37.88 27.59 12.79
C LYS A 555 37.90 27.71 14.31
N THR A 556 38.83 27.02 14.96
CA THR A 556 39.21 27.28 16.34
C THR A 556 39.75 28.70 16.40
N GLY A 557 39.21 29.51 17.32
CA GLY A 557 39.65 30.89 17.54
C GLY A 557 41.12 31.01 17.87
#